data_AF-A0A931EFK1-F1
#
_entry.id   AF-A0A931EFK1-F1
#
_cell.length_a   1.000
_cell.length_b   1.000
_cell.length_c   1.000
_cell.angle_alpha   90.00
_cell.angle_beta   90.00
_cell.angle_gamma   90.00
#
_symmetry.space_group_name_H-M   'P 1'
#
loop_
_entity.id
_entity.type
_entity.pdbx_description
1 polymer ?
#
loop_
_entity_poly.entity_id
_entity_poly.type
_entity_poly.pdbx_seq_one_letter_code
_entity_poly.pdbx_strand_id
1 'polypeptide(L)'
;MVTANVLDSIPQTPGYPFLKTNEKVQVPKDVTDFVDYKAEKAKADRRKKLTQGKSKKSLGPELEELLKQETPLLNWRLLQVLNTLQGDETSNRIHALIQSMTPSDFSQQVKAGLDALRSFEPSGLDWPASSVQLFSPNAAKGYSRLKPDSTERNDKTKEQWTDPFVEWLRYRGYFAVACPFFDGPKAENVRLLCPVPADISVGALKEICGALRQAGVFGGPPKLDSLATLKLAELLITRSQEYAGANPIAGLFLLGKRPSEVISGISVTQYQSLGNAKAVSSIATLALPGWLAINSRDDALAFLSILEEHQRVVRSLEDNHSDEIGLLIQYRRFLELRGEGSIRALIDLMARYGALVLRAREQGRRVAQFSTQNFGRLLMQNAQRLGDVLNDTGFQAVAAAIRSATVSAQAQKAMNRPDYREIRYDLLPELRRKSSLPGNPPLVQAISEFISKYNSENARRRELNKSAPRNVTTEEFSSLVTLIDTHHAATVGPMLCAYGSCRVSRDSDSEDNHDLNQTETD
;
A
#
# COMPACT_ATOMS: atom_id res chain seq x y z
N MET A 1 -24.02 -22.01 16.02
CA MET A 1 -24.25 -22.21 17.47
C MET A 1 -22.90 -22.34 18.14
N VAL A 2 -22.51 -21.40 19.00
CA VAL A 2 -21.40 -21.64 19.94
C VAL A 2 -21.97 -22.62 20.97
N THR A 3 -21.51 -23.86 20.97
CA THR A 3 -22.00 -24.88 21.90
C THR A 3 -21.57 -24.53 23.33
N ALA A 4 -22.33 -24.95 24.34
CA ALA A 4 -22.00 -24.71 25.75
C ALA A 4 -20.53 -25.10 26.08
N ASN A 5 -20.05 -26.20 25.50
CA ASN A 5 -18.68 -26.70 25.65
C ASN A 5 -17.58 -25.73 25.16
N VAL A 6 -17.87 -24.82 24.22
CA VAL A 6 -16.87 -23.85 23.74
C VAL A 6 -16.72 -22.68 24.71
N LEU A 7 -17.79 -22.27 25.38
CA LEU A 7 -17.77 -21.16 26.33
C LEU A 7 -16.98 -21.49 27.59
N ASP A 8 -17.12 -22.73 28.09
CA ASP A 8 -16.36 -23.24 29.24
C ASP A 8 -14.86 -23.43 28.93
N SER A 9 -14.51 -23.42 27.64
CA SER A 9 -13.11 -23.52 27.16
C SER A 9 -12.44 -22.17 26.94
N ILE A 10 -13.15 -21.05 27.13
CA ILE A 10 -12.57 -19.71 26.94
C ILE A 10 -11.59 -19.44 28.08
N PRO A 11 -10.28 -19.27 27.79
CA PRO A 11 -9.32 -18.98 28.83
C PRO A 11 -9.62 -17.62 29.46
N GLN A 12 -9.55 -17.55 30.79
CA GLN A 12 -9.60 -16.30 31.54
C GLN A 12 -8.33 -15.49 31.31
N THR A 13 -8.29 -14.78 30.18
CA THR A 13 -7.17 -13.93 29.80
C THR A 13 -7.67 -12.63 29.17
N PRO A 14 -7.08 -11.49 29.54
CA PRO A 14 -7.32 -10.22 28.85
C PRO A 14 -6.97 -10.28 27.36
N GLY A 15 -6.02 -11.14 26.97
CA GLY A 15 -5.55 -11.29 25.59
C GLY A 15 -4.51 -10.24 25.16
N TYR A 16 -3.95 -9.50 26.11
CA TYR A 16 -2.89 -8.52 25.95
C TYR A 16 -2.18 -8.30 27.30
N PRO A 17 -0.90 -7.86 27.33
CA PRO A 17 -0.15 -7.71 28.57
C PRO A 17 -0.57 -6.45 29.35
N PHE A 18 -0.43 -6.50 30.66
CA PHE A 18 -0.51 -5.31 31.52
C PHE A 18 0.72 -4.42 31.31
N LEU A 19 0.54 -3.11 31.09
CA LEU A 19 1.66 -2.20 30.85
C LEU A 19 2.01 -1.38 32.10
N LYS A 20 3.17 -1.65 32.70
CA LYS A 20 3.74 -0.83 33.77
C LYS A 20 4.50 0.35 33.15
N THR A 21 3.84 1.50 33.02
CA THR A 21 4.41 2.68 32.35
C THR A 21 5.43 3.44 33.21
N ASN A 22 5.27 3.42 34.53
CA ASN A 22 6.17 4.05 35.50
C ASN A 22 6.06 3.39 36.89
N GLU A 23 6.87 3.85 37.85
CA GLU A 23 6.93 3.29 39.22
C GLU A 23 5.65 3.52 40.05
N LYS A 24 4.84 4.52 39.71
CA LYS A 24 3.55 4.77 40.39
C LYS A 24 2.47 3.78 39.97
N VAL A 25 2.61 3.17 38.79
CA VAL A 25 1.68 2.12 38.34
C VAL A 25 2.03 0.83 39.06
N GLN A 26 1.18 0.48 40.03
CA GLN A 26 1.31 -0.78 40.76
C GLN A 26 0.72 -1.92 39.93
N VAL A 27 1.50 -2.97 39.74
CA VAL A 27 1.04 -4.21 39.11
C VAL A 27 0.29 -5.01 40.19
N PRO A 28 -0.99 -5.37 39.98
CA PRO A 28 -1.71 -6.23 40.92
C PRO A 28 -1.00 -7.56 41.13
N LYS A 29 -1.07 -8.14 42.34
CA LYS A 29 -0.34 -9.36 42.70
C LYS A 29 -0.64 -10.55 41.80
N ASP A 30 -1.86 -10.63 41.27
CA ASP A 30 -2.34 -11.73 40.45
C ASP A 30 -2.01 -11.56 38.96
N VAL A 31 -1.41 -10.42 38.57
CA VAL A 31 -0.99 -10.14 37.19
C VAL A 31 0.41 -10.68 36.95
N THR A 32 0.50 -11.77 36.21
CA THR A 32 1.77 -12.40 35.82
C THR A 32 2.28 -11.94 34.44
N ASP A 33 1.37 -11.63 33.51
CA ASP A 33 1.69 -11.12 32.17
C ASP A 33 1.74 -9.58 32.18
N PHE A 34 2.88 -9.01 32.58
CA PHE A 34 3.11 -7.57 32.52
C PHE A 34 4.42 -7.22 31.82
N VAL A 35 4.47 -6.00 31.26
CA VAL A 35 5.66 -5.42 30.63
C VAL A 35 6.07 -4.16 31.37
N ASP A 36 7.35 -4.08 31.76
CA ASP A 36 7.96 -2.84 32.24
C ASP A 36 8.36 -1.97 31.04
N TYR A 37 7.59 -0.89 30.82
CA TYR A 37 7.80 -0.01 29.69
C TYR A 37 9.15 0.70 29.73
N LYS A 38 9.61 1.12 30.91
CA LYS A 38 10.89 1.84 31.05
C LYS A 38 12.05 0.91 30.72
N ALA A 39 11.99 -0.34 31.18
CA ALA A 39 13.01 -1.35 30.89
C ALA A 39 13.08 -1.67 29.39
N GLU A 40 11.94 -1.93 28.75
CA GLU A 40 11.88 -2.21 27.31
C GLU A 40 12.29 -1.00 26.45
N LYS A 41 11.90 0.22 26.86
CA LYS A 41 12.38 1.45 26.22
C LYS A 41 13.89 1.57 26.27
N ALA A 42 14.49 1.29 27.43
CA ALA A 42 15.94 1.36 27.60
C ALA A 42 16.67 0.34 26.72
N LYS A 43 16.13 -0.88 26.55
CA LYS A 43 16.64 -1.87 25.58
C LYS A 43 16.58 -1.34 24.15
N ALA A 44 15.42 -0.81 23.73
CA ALA A 44 15.24 -0.25 22.40
C ALA A 44 16.19 0.93 22.11
N ASP A 45 16.40 1.82 23.09
CA ASP A 45 17.30 2.96 22.98
C ASP A 45 18.78 2.52 22.90
N ARG A 46 19.20 1.52 23.69
CA ARG A 46 20.54 0.93 23.62
C ARG A 46 20.79 0.28 22.25
N ARG A 47 19.85 -0.54 21.77
CA ARG A 47 19.92 -1.14 20.43
C ARG A 47 20.05 -0.08 19.34
N LYS A 48 19.24 0.99 19.41
CA LYS A 48 19.31 2.10 18.45
C LYS A 48 20.70 2.74 18.44
N LYS A 49 21.28 3.04 19.61
CA LYS A 49 22.65 3.58 19.73
C LYS A 49 23.70 2.64 19.11
N LEU A 50 23.61 1.33 19.38
CA LEU A 50 24.51 0.32 18.80
C LEU A 50 24.41 0.29 17.25
N THR A 51 23.20 0.39 16.70
CA THR A 51 23.00 0.41 15.24
C THR A 51 23.39 1.71 14.56
N GLN A 52 23.35 2.85 15.25
CA GLN A 52 23.72 4.16 14.71
C GLN A 52 25.23 4.44 14.79
N GLY A 53 25.94 3.79 15.72
CA GLY A 53 27.37 4.05 15.99
C GLY A 53 28.38 3.39 15.05
N LYS A 54 27.98 2.50 14.13
CA LYS A 54 28.94 1.77 13.26
C LYS A 54 28.46 1.63 11.81
N SER A 55 29.38 1.86 10.87
CA SER A 55 29.23 1.50 9.46
C SER A 55 28.93 0.01 9.32
N LYS A 56 27.91 -0.36 8.52
CA LYS A 56 27.44 -1.73 8.26
C LYS A 56 28.51 -2.75 7.83
N LYS A 57 29.77 -2.34 7.58
CA LYS A 57 30.86 -3.18 7.08
C LYS A 57 31.71 -3.91 8.15
N SER A 58 31.45 -3.75 9.44
CA SER A 58 32.16 -4.53 10.49
C SER A 58 31.24 -4.93 11.66
N LEU A 59 30.31 -5.85 11.39
CA LEU A 59 29.60 -6.54 12.47
C LEU A 59 30.43 -7.77 12.84
N GLY A 60 31.25 -7.64 13.88
CA GLY A 60 31.89 -8.80 14.51
C GLY A 60 30.88 -9.61 15.33
N PRO A 61 31.15 -10.90 15.60
CA PRO A 61 30.22 -11.81 16.28
C PRO A 61 29.76 -11.32 17.66
N GLU A 62 30.62 -10.64 18.41
CA GLU A 62 30.31 -10.05 19.72
C GLU A 62 29.23 -8.96 19.66
N LEU A 63 29.23 -8.15 18.60
CA LEU A 63 28.21 -7.11 18.40
C LEU A 63 26.87 -7.72 17.98
N GLU A 64 26.88 -8.82 17.21
CA GLU A 64 25.66 -9.55 16.88
C GLU A 64 25.00 -10.17 18.12
N GLU A 65 25.81 -10.71 19.04
CA GLU A 65 25.33 -11.25 20.30
C GLU A 65 24.76 -10.15 21.22
N LEU A 66 25.44 -9.01 21.35
CA LEU A 66 24.91 -7.83 22.05
C LEU A 66 23.61 -7.32 21.42
N LEU A 67 23.53 -7.28 20.08
CA LEU A 67 22.29 -6.90 19.39
C LEU A 67 21.16 -7.89 19.67
N LYS A 68 21.44 -9.20 19.73
CA LYS A 68 20.45 -10.22 20.09
C LYS A 68 19.92 -9.98 21.52
N GLN A 69 20.81 -9.73 22.48
CA GLN A 69 20.45 -9.47 23.88
C GLN A 69 19.62 -8.18 24.05
N GLU A 70 19.90 -7.15 23.26
CA GLU A 70 19.18 -5.86 23.29
C GLU A 70 17.99 -5.84 22.32
N THR A 71 17.47 -6.99 21.89
CA THR A 71 16.26 -7.04 21.07
C THR A 71 15.04 -6.74 21.93
N PRO A 72 14.31 -5.64 21.68
CA PRO A 72 13.09 -5.37 22.42
C PRO A 72 12.01 -6.39 22.05
N LEU A 73 10.96 -6.47 22.86
CA LEU A 73 9.81 -7.33 22.55
C LEU A 73 9.26 -7.11 21.14
N LEU A 74 8.74 -8.17 20.52
CA LEU A 74 8.21 -8.13 19.15
C LEU A 74 7.06 -7.12 18.98
N ASN A 75 6.27 -6.92 20.03
CA ASN A 75 5.17 -5.97 20.10
C ASN A 75 5.58 -4.61 20.71
N TRP A 76 6.87 -4.33 20.88
CA TRP A 76 7.36 -3.08 21.49
C TRP A 76 6.74 -1.82 20.88
N ARG A 77 6.61 -1.78 19.55
CA ARG A 77 6.01 -0.62 18.87
C ARG A 77 4.53 -0.42 19.20
N LEU A 78 3.79 -1.49 19.49
CA LEU A 78 2.42 -1.40 19.98
C LEU A 78 2.41 -0.79 21.38
N LEU A 79 3.24 -1.30 22.29
CA LEU A 79 3.35 -0.76 23.65
C LEU A 79 3.77 0.72 23.65
N GLN A 80 4.66 1.11 22.73
CA GLN A 80 5.05 2.50 22.50
C GLN A 80 3.84 3.36 22.12
N VAL A 81 3.00 2.92 21.17
CA VAL A 81 1.79 3.64 20.79
C VAL A 81 0.74 3.64 21.90
N LEU A 82 0.56 2.53 22.61
CA LEU A 82 -0.36 2.41 23.76
C LEU A 82 -0.06 3.48 24.81
N ASN A 83 1.19 3.56 25.26
CA ASN A 83 1.64 4.56 26.23
C ASN A 83 1.58 6.00 25.65
N THR A 84 1.94 6.18 24.38
CA THR A 84 1.97 7.51 23.75
C THR A 84 0.58 8.10 23.56
N LEU A 85 -0.41 7.26 23.29
CA LEU A 85 -1.80 7.66 23.07
C LEU A 85 -2.71 7.38 24.28
N GLN A 86 -2.11 7.14 25.45
CA GLN A 86 -2.79 6.99 26.75
C GLN A 86 -3.85 5.88 26.77
N GLY A 87 -3.61 4.79 26.03
CA GLY A 87 -4.49 3.61 26.02
C GLY A 87 -4.19 2.63 27.16
N ASP A 88 -3.08 2.81 27.88
CA ASP A 88 -2.61 1.91 28.94
C ASP A 88 -3.53 1.92 30.16
N GLU A 89 -4.02 3.07 30.60
CA GLU A 89 -4.85 3.16 31.82
C GLU A 89 -6.16 2.34 31.69
N THR A 90 -6.91 2.54 30.61
CA THR A 90 -8.17 1.81 30.38
C THR A 90 -7.94 0.31 30.17
N SER A 91 -6.93 -0.06 29.39
CA SER A 91 -6.62 -1.47 29.13
C SER A 91 -6.12 -2.20 30.38
N ASN A 92 -5.33 -1.55 31.23
CA ASN A 92 -4.86 -2.07 32.52
C ASN A 92 -6.00 -2.25 33.53
N ARG A 93 -6.98 -1.34 33.58
CA ARG A 93 -8.16 -1.48 34.47
C ARG A 93 -8.99 -2.72 34.12
N ILE A 94 -9.27 -2.93 32.83
CA ILE A 94 -9.95 -4.15 32.36
C ILE A 94 -9.09 -5.40 32.62
N HIS A 95 -7.78 -5.31 32.39
CA HIS A 95 -6.86 -6.42 32.67
C HIS A 95 -6.91 -6.84 34.14
N ALA A 96 -6.85 -5.87 35.07
CA ALA A 96 -6.93 -6.14 36.51
C ALA A 96 -8.29 -6.73 36.90
N LEU A 97 -9.39 -6.21 36.34
CA LEU A 97 -10.73 -6.74 36.56
C LEU A 97 -10.82 -8.22 36.15
N ILE A 98 -10.41 -8.56 34.93
CA ILE A 98 -10.47 -9.93 34.41
C ILE A 98 -9.67 -10.88 35.29
N GLN A 99 -8.49 -10.48 35.77
CA GLN A 99 -7.66 -11.32 36.65
C GLN A 99 -8.27 -11.52 38.05
N SER A 100 -9.10 -10.57 38.51
CA SER A 100 -9.78 -10.66 39.81
C SER A 100 -11.08 -11.48 39.79
N MET A 101 -11.63 -11.77 38.60
CA MET A 101 -12.87 -12.55 38.46
C MET A 101 -12.63 -14.04 38.72
N THR A 102 -13.70 -14.79 38.98
CA THR A 102 -13.64 -16.25 38.88
C THR A 102 -13.72 -16.68 37.41
N PRO A 103 -13.16 -17.85 37.01
CA PRO A 103 -13.28 -18.35 35.65
C PRO A 103 -14.75 -18.50 35.18
N SER A 104 -15.64 -18.87 36.09
CA SER A 104 -17.08 -19.02 35.83
C SER A 104 -17.73 -17.66 35.54
N ASP A 105 -17.49 -16.67 36.41
CA ASP A 105 -18.06 -15.32 36.23
C ASP A 105 -17.57 -14.67 34.94
N PHE A 106 -16.26 -14.80 34.65
CA PHE A 106 -15.68 -14.31 33.41
C PHE A 106 -16.35 -14.94 32.19
N SER A 107 -16.49 -16.26 32.17
CA SER A 107 -17.11 -16.99 31.05
C SER A 107 -18.58 -16.60 30.86
N GLN A 108 -19.32 -16.41 31.95
CA GLN A 108 -20.71 -15.94 31.91
C GLN A 108 -20.82 -14.52 31.35
N GLN A 109 -19.95 -13.60 31.75
CA GLN A 109 -19.95 -12.23 31.25
C GLN A 109 -19.52 -12.15 29.78
N VAL A 110 -18.53 -12.94 29.36
CA VAL A 110 -18.15 -13.05 27.95
C VAL A 110 -19.31 -13.58 27.12
N LYS A 111 -20.03 -14.59 27.61
CA LYS A 111 -21.24 -15.11 26.95
C LYS A 111 -22.30 -14.01 26.80
N ALA A 112 -22.61 -13.30 27.88
CA ALA A 112 -23.58 -12.20 27.85
C ALA A 112 -23.19 -11.11 26.84
N GLY A 113 -21.91 -10.72 26.81
CA GLY A 113 -21.40 -9.76 25.83
C GLY A 113 -21.51 -10.25 24.39
N LEU A 114 -21.22 -11.51 24.12
CA LEU A 114 -21.38 -12.12 22.79
C LEU A 114 -22.85 -12.19 22.35
N ASP A 115 -23.76 -12.56 23.27
CA ASP A 115 -25.20 -12.63 23.01
C ASP A 115 -25.79 -11.23 22.72
N ALA A 116 -25.33 -10.20 23.44
CA ALA A 116 -25.68 -8.81 23.19
C ALA A 116 -25.21 -8.32 21.81
N LEU A 117 -23.94 -8.59 21.45
CA LEU A 117 -23.40 -8.28 20.12
C LEU A 117 -24.19 -8.93 18.99
N ARG A 118 -24.58 -10.20 19.17
CA ARG A 118 -25.39 -10.92 18.19
C ARG A 118 -26.77 -10.29 18.01
N SER A 119 -27.31 -9.71 19.07
CA SER A 119 -28.63 -9.06 19.09
C SER A 119 -28.57 -7.57 18.74
N PHE A 120 -27.37 -7.03 18.48
CA PHE A 120 -27.11 -5.59 18.27
C PHE A 120 -27.54 -4.72 19.47
N GLU A 121 -27.47 -5.26 20.68
CA GLU A 121 -27.81 -4.57 21.92
C GLU A 121 -26.56 -4.25 22.76
N PRO A 122 -26.61 -3.26 23.68
CA PRO A 122 -25.56 -3.04 24.66
C PRO A 122 -25.35 -4.26 25.56
N SER A 123 -24.10 -4.56 25.90
CA SER A 123 -23.74 -5.71 26.76
C SER A 123 -24.25 -5.59 28.19
N GLY A 124 -24.49 -4.36 28.67
CA GLY A 124 -24.90 -4.11 30.06
C GLY A 124 -23.83 -4.44 31.10
N LEU A 125 -22.60 -4.77 30.68
CA LEU A 125 -21.48 -5.07 31.58
C LEU A 125 -20.94 -3.78 32.19
N ASP A 126 -20.61 -3.83 33.48
CA ASP A 126 -20.00 -2.71 34.22
C ASP A 126 -18.48 -2.86 34.31
N TRP A 127 -17.81 -3.04 33.16
CA TRP A 127 -16.34 -3.06 33.14
C TRP A 127 -15.81 -1.63 33.10
N PRO A 128 -14.64 -1.34 33.73
CA PRO A 128 -14.08 0.01 33.86
C PRO A 128 -13.40 0.48 32.55
N ALA A 129 -14.12 0.40 31.44
CA ALA A 129 -13.69 0.83 30.12
C ALA A 129 -13.90 2.34 29.94
N SER A 130 -13.00 2.99 29.22
CA SER A 130 -13.20 4.34 28.71
C SER A 130 -12.86 4.43 27.22
N SER A 131 -13.60 5.28 26.51
CA SER A 131 -13.34 5.54 25.09
C SER A 131 -12.10 6.42 24.92
N VAL A 132 -10.99 5.81 24.50
CA VAL A 132 -9.73 6.49 24.16
C VAL A 132 -9.55 6.54 22.63
N GLN A 133 -9.03 7.65 22.11
CA GLN A 133 -8.83 7.88 20.67
C GLN A 133 -7.95 6.84 19.96
N LEU A 134 -7.14 6.08 20.71
CA LEU A 134 -6.36 4.97 20.18
C LEU A 134 -7.25 3.85 19.65
N PHE A 135 -8.26 3.46 20.43
CA PHE A 135 -9.17 2.36 20.13
C PHE A 135 -10.43 2.84 19.40
N SER A 136 -10.79 4.10 19.63
CA SER A 136 -11.99 4.75 19.12
C SER A 136 -11.64 6.08 18.44
N PRO A 137 -10.95 6.07 17.28
CA PRO A 137 -10.46 7.29 16.64
C PRO A 137 -11.59 8.25 16.21
N ASN A 138 -12.79 7.72 15.91
CA ASN A 138 -13.99 8.52 15.62
C ASN A 138 -14.55 9.26 16.86
N ALA A 139 -14.17 8.84 18.07
CA ALA A 139 -14.53 9.52 19.32
C ALA A 139 -13.64 10.74 19.62
N ALA A 140 -12.63 11.02 18.76
CA ALA A 140 -11.82 12.23 18.84
C ALA A 140 -12.70 13.48 18.68
N LYS A 141 -12.37 14.53 19.44
CA LYS A 141 -13.12 15.80 19.41
C LYS A 141 -13.14 16.36 17.98
N GLY A 142 -14.34 16.67 17.47
CA GLY A 142 -14.54 17.30 16.15
C GLY A 142 -14.98 16.37 15.01
N TYR A 143 -14.88 15.04 15.16
CA TYR A 143 -15.36 14.10 14.12
C TYR A 143 -16.84 13.69 14.29
N SER A 144 -17.35 13.71 15.53
CA SER A 144 -18.66 13.14 15.88
C SER A 144 -19.74 14.18 16.23
N ARG A 145 -19.47 15.48 16.09
CA ARG A 145 -20.50 16.54 16.21
C ARG A 145 -20.35 17.60 15.11
N LEU A 146 -21.46 17.89 14.43
CA LEU A 146 -21.63 19.06 13.57
C LEU A 146 -21.65 20.32 14.46
N LYS A 147 -20.48 20.94 14.66
CA LYS A 147 -20.23 22.11 15.54
C LYS A 147 -20.45 21.86 17.05
N PRO A 148 -19.79 22.64 17.94
CA PRO A 148 -19.98 22.51 19.38
C PRO A 148 -21.34 23.10 19.76
N ASP A 149 -22.21 22.27 20.33
CA ASP A 149 -23.51 22.63 20.92
C ASP A 149 -23.42 22.95 22.42
N SER A 150 -22.24 22.76 23.04
CA SER A 150 -21.99 23.17 24.42
C SER A 150 -20.53 23.56 24.67
N THR A 151 -20.32 24.34 25.73
CA THR A 151 -19.02 24.75 26.28
C THR A 151 -18.58 23.89 27.47
N GLU A 152 -19.33 22.83 27.81
CA GLU A 152 -19.01 21.99 28.96
C GLU A 152 -17.73 21.17 28.71
N ARG A 153 -16.78 21.32 29.64
CA ARG A 153 -15.45 20.69 29.55
C ARG A 153 -15.49 19.16 29.76
N ASN A 154 -16.54 18.66 30.43
CA ASN A 154 -16.76 17.26 30.81
C ASN A 154 -18.03 16.70 30.17
N ASP A 155 -17.97 16.50 28.86
CA ASP A 155 -19.04 15.84 28.11
C ASP A 155 -19.13 14.34 28.48
N LYS A 156 -20.01 14.01 29.44
CA LYS A 156 -20.28 12.63 29.90
C LYS A 156 -21.05 11.78 28.87
N THR A 157 -21.50 12.36 27.76
CA THR A 157 -22.20 11.59 26.72
C THR A 157 -21.30 10.54 26.06
N LYS A 158 -19.97 10.74 26.04
CA LYS A 158 -19.04 9.73 25.49
C LYS A 158 -19.07 8.40 26.26
N GLU A 159 -19.26 8.45 27.57
CA GLU A 159 -19.34 7.26 28.43
C GLU A 159 -20.65 6.50 28.18
N GLN A 160 -21.74 7.21 27.86
CA GLN A 160 -23.05 6.59 27.54
C GLN A 160 -23.03 5.75 26.25
N TRP A 161 -22.06 5.97 25.37
CA TRP A 161 -21.94 5.31 24.06
C TRP A 161 -20.83 4.25 24.05
N THR A 162 -20.11 4.12 25.18
CA THR A 162 -19.01 3.18 25.33
C THR A 162 -19.57 1.87 25.86
N ASP A 163 -19.62 0.85 25.01
CA ASP A 163 -19.90 -0.53 25.46
C ASP A 163 -18.59 -1.18 25.97
N PRO A 164 -18.50 -1.56 27.26
CA PRO A 164 -17.23 -2.03 27.81
C PRO A 164 -16.74 -3.37 27.24
N PHE A 165 -17.66 -4.25 26.82
CA PHE A 165 -17.32 -5.50 26.15
C PHE A 165 -16.71 -5.23 24.76
N VAL A 166 -17.33 -4.33 23.99
CA VAL A 166 -16.81 -3.89 22.68
C VAL A 166 -15.44 -3.24 22.82
N GLU A 167 -15.24 -2.39 23.82
CA GLU A 167 -13.92 -1.78 24.08
C GLU A 167 -12.86 -2.85 24.39
N TRP A 168 -13.17 -3.84 25.22
CA TRP A 168 -12.26 -4.95 25.46
C TRP A 168 -11.91 -5.72 24.17
N LEU A 169 -12.89 -5.97 23.29
CA LEU A 169 -12.64 -6.57 21.97
C LEU A 169 -11.75 -5.68 21.10
N ARG A 170 -11.90 -4.36 21.14
CA ARG A 170 -11.01 -3.41 20.43
C ARG A 170 -9.58 -3.49 20.97
N TYR A 171 -9.40 -3.64 22.28
CA TYR A 171 -8.07 -3.78 22.90
C TYR A 171 -7.40 -5.07 22.41
N ARG A 172 -8.14 -6.19 22.43
CA ARG A 172 -7.64 -7.47 21.88
C ARG A 172 -7.33 -7.37 20.39
N GLY A 173 -8.20 -6.71 19.61
CA GLY A 173 -8.00 -6.47 18.18
C GLY A 173 -6.74 -5.65 17.91
N TYR A 174 -6.52 -4.58 18.67
CA TYR A 174 -5.32 -3.74 18.57
C TYR A 174 -4.03 -4.56 18.69
N PHE A 175 -3.91 -5.37 19.74
CA PHE A 175 -2.72 -6.20 19.94
C PHE A 175 -2.57 -7.33 18.92
N ALA A 176 -3.68 -7.76 18.31
CA ALA A 176 -3.67 -8.80 17.28
C ALA A 176 -3.24 -8.28 15.90
N VAL A 177 -3.74 -7.12 15.47
CA VAL A 177 -3.66 -6.71 14.05
C VAL A 177 -2.99 -5.37 13.81
N ALA A 178 -2.90 -4.49 14.81
CA ALA A 178 -2.42 -3.14 14.56
C ALA A 178 -0.92 -3.13 14.17
N CYS A 179 -0.60 -2.29 13.19
CA CYS A 179 0.72 -2.11 12.63
C CYS A 179 1.12 -0.64 12.80
N PRO A 180 1.79 -0.29 13.91
CA PRO A 180 2.18 1.08 14.20
C PRO A 180 3.45 1.48 13.44
N PHE A 181 3.40 2.67 12.84
CA PHE A 181 4.53 3.33 12.20
C PHE A 181 4.69 4.72 12.80
N PHE A 182 5.93 5.18 12.86
CA PHE A 182 6.26 6.48 13.42
C PHE A 182 6.90 7.34 12.34
N ASP A 183 6.42 8.57 12.20
CA ASP A 183 6.89 9.53 11.21
C ASP A 183 7.19 10.89 11.85
N GLY A 184 7.78 11.79 11.05
CA GLY A 184 8.22 13.12 11.49
C GLY A 184 9.53 13.14 12.31
N PRO A 185 10.05 14.35 12.58
CA PRO A 185 11.22 14.55 13.42
C PRO A 185 11.04 13.85 14.77
N LYS A 186 12.05 13.11 15.22
CA LYS A 186 12.03 12.37 16.50
C LYS A 186 10.84 11.39 16.66
N ALA A 187 10.22 10.93 15.56
CA ALA A 187 9.09 10.01 15.61
C ALA A 187 7.88 10.59 16.38
N GLU A 188 7.62 11.88 16.18
CA GLU A 188 6.56 12.58 16.89
C GLU A 188 5.16 12.32 16.32
N ASN A 189 5.02 11.85 15.10
CA ASN A 189 3.73 11.48 14.54
C ASN A 189 3.58 9.96 14.57
N VAL A 190 2.34 9.49 14.68
CA VAL A 190 2.02 8.06 14.73
C VAL A 190 1.01 7.77 13.64
N ARG A 191 1.32 6.78 12.82
CA ARG A 191 0.42 6.23 11.81
C ARG A 191 0.09 4.79 12.17
N LEU A 192 -1.19 4.49 12.37
CA LEU A 192 -1.66 3.17 12.76
C LEU A 192 -2.38 2.53 11.59
N LEU A 193 -1.86 1.39 11.11
CA LEU A 193 -2.46 0.60 10.04
C LEU A 193 -3.10 -0.65 10.65
N CYS A 194 -4.38 -0.87 10.41
CA CYS A 194 -5.13 -2.01 10.91
C CYS A 194 -5.73 -2.77 9.73
N PRO A 195 -5.15 -3.92 9.33
CA PRO A 195 -5.74 -4.80 8.33
C PRO A 195 -7.18 -5.19 8.68
N VAL A 196 -8.07 -5.09 7.71
CA VAL A 196 -9.50 -5.40 7.86
C VAL A 196 -9.74 -6.83 7.39
N PRO A 197 -9.93 -7.80 8.32
CA PRO A 197 -10.05 -9.20 7.95
C PRO A 197 -11.29 -9.46 7.09
N ALA A 198 -11.19 -10.44 6.20
CA ALA A 198 -12.31 -11.02 5.47
C ALA A 198 -12.25 -12.54 5.67
N ASP A 199 -11.94 -13.33 4.64
CA ASP A 199 -11.85 -14.78 4.74
C ASP A 199 -10.46 -15.24 5.21
N ILE A 200 -10.16 -15.04 6.50
CA ILE A 200 -8.90 -15.41 7.14
C ILE A 200 -9.10 -15.86 8.59
N SER A 201 -8.34 -16.88 9.03
CA SER A 201 -8.33 -17.29 10.43
C SER A 201 -7.65 -16.25 11.33
N VAL A 202 -8.05 -16.18 12.60
CA VAL A 202 -7.45 -15.25 13.58
C VAL A 202 -5.95 -15.53 13.78
N GLY A 203 -5.54 -16.80 13.76
CA GLY A 203 -4.12 -17.19 13.86
C GLY A 203 -3.30 -16.65 12.69
N ALA A 204 -3.74 -16.94 11.46
CA ALA A 204 -3.08 -16.45 10.25
C ALA A 204 -3.04 -14.91 10.18
N LEU A 205 -4.12 -14.24 10.61
CA LEU A 205 -4.18 -12.79 10.68
C LEU A 205 -3.13 -12.20 11.65
N LYS A 206 -2.95 -12.81 12.83
CA LYS A 206 -1.93 -12.36 13.79
C LYS A 206 -0.52 -12.53 13.24
N GLU A 207 -0.25 -13.66 12.61
CA GLU A 207 1.06 -13.96 12.01
C GLU A 207 1.38 -13.01 10.85
N ILE A 208 0.42 -12.76 9.95
CA ILE A 208 0.63 -11.87 8.80
C ILE A 208 0.82 -10.41 9.25
N CYS A 209 0.08 -9.94 10.25
CA CYS A 209 0.27 -8.60 10.82
C CYS A 209 1.61 -8.51 11.55
N GLY A 210 2.03 -9.58 12.23
CA GLY A 210 3.36 -9.71 12.81
C GLY A 210 4.49 -9.60 11.78
N ALA A 211 4.32 -10.24 10.62
CA ALA A 211 5.25 -10.14 9.50
C ALA A 211 5.27 -8.73 8.89
N LEU A 212 4.11 -8.09 8.73
CA LEU A 212 4.01 -6.72 8.20
C LEU A 212 4.72 -5.70 9.12
N ARG A 213 4.55 -5.82 10.44
CA ARG A 213 5.28 -4.98 11.43
C ARG A 213 6.80 -5.09 11.30
N GLN A 214 7.31 -6.22 10.82
CA GLN A 214 8.73 -6.50 10.65
C GLN A 214 9.24 -6.24 9.23
N ALA A 215 8.36 -5.92 8.28
CA ALA A 215 8.70 -5.84 6.86
C ALA A 215 9.56 -4.63 6.47
N GLY A 216 9.88 -3.73 7.42
CA GLY A 216 10.78 -2.59 7.19
C GLY A 216 10.22 -1.57 6.20
N VAL A 217 8.90 -1.32 6.24
CA VAL A 217 8.25 -0.31 5.40
C VAL A 217 8.51 1.08 5.99
N PHE A 218 8.94 2.03 5.16
CA PHE A 218 9.25 3.41 5.54
C PHE A 218 8.88 4.39 4.43
N GLY A 219 8.78 5.67 4.80
CA GLY A 219 8.46 6.79 3.92
C GLY A 219 7.52 7.78 4.59
N GLY A 220 7.26 8.90 3.92
CA GLY A 220 6.18 9.81 4.28
C GLY A 220 4.80 9.15 4.16
N PRO A 221 3.74 9.74 4.72
CA PRO A 221 2.42 9.10 4.83
C PRO A 221 1.88 8.42 3.56
N PRO A 222 1.84 9.07 2.38
CA PRO A 222 1.29 8.42 1.19
C PRO A 222 2.16 7.26 0.68
N LYS A 223 3.48 7.35 0.83
CA LYS A 223 4.42 6.28 0.45
C LYS A 223 4.34 5.10 1.39
N LEU A 224 4.33 5.36 2.69
CA LEU A 224 4.22 4.35 3.74
C LEU A 224 2.95 3.51 3.56
N ASP A 225 1.81 4.18 3.41
CA ASP A 225 0.51 3.56 3.14
C ASP A 225 0.55 2.64 1.92
N SER A 226 1.08 3.16 0.83
CA SER A 226 1.16 2.45 -0.44
C SER A 226 2.04 1.20 -0.33
N LEU A 227 3.24 1.35 0.24
CA LEU A 227 4.17 0.24 0.40
C LEU A 227 3.67 -0.80 1.40
N ALA A 228 3.03 -0.40 2.51
CA ALA A 228 2.47 -1.32 3.48
C ALA A 228 1.33 -2.15 2.87
N THR A 229 0.46 -1.51 2.08
CA THR A 229 -0.64 -2.17 1.37
C THR A 229 -0.12 -3.19 0.36
N LEU A 230 0.86 -2.80 -0.47
CA LEU A 230 1.49 -3.72 -1.43
C LEU A 230 2.23 -4.86 -0.73
N LYS A 231 2.94 -4.56 0.36
CA LYS A 231 3.68 -5.55 1.13
C LYS A 231 2.76 -6.54 1.83
N LEU A 232 1.60 -6.10 2.31
CA LEU A 232 0.60 -7.01 2.89
C LEU A 232 0.06 -7.99 1.85
N ALA A 233 -0.26 -7.52 0.64
CA ALA A 233 -0.67 -8.39 -0.46
C ALA A 233 0.45 -9.40 -0.83
N GLU A 234 1.70 -8.94 -0.92
CA GLU A 234 2.86 -9.80 -1.17
C GLU A 234 3.01 -10.86 -0.07
N LEU A 235 2.87 -10.47 1.20
CA LEU A 235 2.97 -11.37 2.34
C LEU A 235 1.87 -12.43 2.30
N LEU A 236 0.62 -12.08 1.97
CA LEU A 236 -0.45 -13.06 1.86
C LEU A 236 -0.11 -14.14 0.85
N ILE A 237 0.43 -13.77 -0.32
CA ILE A 237 0.83 -14.72 -1.37
C ILE A 237 2.03 -15.55 -0.89
N THR A 238 3.12 -14.90 -0.51
CA THR A 238 4.38 -15.57 -0.14
C THR A 238 4.34 -16.34 1.19
N ARG A 239 3.27 -16.22 1.97
CA ARG A 239 3.06 -16.97 3.23
C ARG A 239 1.87 -17.90 3.20
N SER A 240 1.09 -17.93 2.11
CA SER A 240 0.01 -18.90 1.93
C SER A 240 0.54 -20.33 1.81
N GLN A 241 -0.23 -21.31 2.27
CA GLN A 241 0.21 -22.71 2.27
C GLN A 241 0.59 -23.23 0.89
N GLU A 242 -0.08 -22.75 -0.14
CA GLU A 242 0.09 -23.19 -1.52
C GLU A 242 1.37 -22.63 -2.16
N TYR A 243 1.85 -21.47 -1.70
CA TYR A 243 2.90 -20.71 -2.38
C TYR A 243 4.10 -20.32 -1.50
N ALA A 244 4.07 -20.57 -0.19
CA ALA A 244 5.10 -20.10 0.73
C ALA A 244 6.45 -20.84 0.69
N GLY A 245 6.53 -21.93 -0.07
CA GLY A 245 7.71 -22.79 -0.10
C GLY A 245 8.05 -23.30 1.31
N ALA A 246 9.06 -22.69 1.95
CA ALA A 246 9.61 -23.16 3.22
C ALA A 246 8.92 -22.61 4.50
N ASN A 247 8.16 -21.51 4.42
CA ASN A 247 7.60 -20.84 5.62
C ASN A 247 6.10 -20.51 5.50
N PRO A 248 5.22 -21.50 5.31
CA PRO A 248 3.77 -21.29 5.25
C PRO A 248 3.19 -20.90 6.61
N ILE A 249 2.15 -20.06 6.58
CA ILE A 249 1.31 -19.77 7.73
C ILE A 249 0.14 -20.75 7.74
N ALA A 250 -0.02 -21.48 8.84
CA ALA A 250 -1.10 -22.45 8.99
C ALA A 250 -2.47 -21.77 8.92
N GLY A 251 -3.39 -22.35 8.16
CA GLY A 251 -4.74 -21.81 7.95
C GLY A 251 -4.81 -20.59 7.02
N LEU A 252 -3.72 -20.20 6.36
CA LEU A 252 -3.73 -19.20 5.28
C LEU A 252 -3.75 -19.89 3.91
N PHE A 253 -4.81 -19.62 3.14
CA PHE A 253 -5.03 -20.17 1.81
C PHE A 253 -5.39 -19.07 0.81
N LEU A 254 -4.88 -19.18 -0.41
CA LEU A 254 -5.14 -18.21 -1.49
C LEU A 254 -5.55 -18.84 -2.82
N LEU A 255 -5.51 -20.16 -2.95
CA LEU A 255 -5.97 -20.82 -4.17
C LEU A 255 -7.46 -20.50 -4.43
N GLY A 256 -7.74 -20.03 -5.64
CA GLY A 256 -9.09 -19.60 -6.06
C GLY A 256 -9.52 -18.24 -5.51
N LYS A 257 -8.65 -17.52 -4.78
CA LYS A 257 -8.97 -16.25 -4.11
C LYS A 257 -8.11 -15.10 -4.62
N ARG A 258 -8.61 -13.89 -4.41
CA ARG A 258 -7.86 -12.63 -4.51
C ARG A 258 -7.33 -12.28 -3.12
N PRO A 259 -6.17 -11.59 -2.99
CA PRO A 259 -5.71 -11.11 -1.69
C PRO A 259 -6.76 -10.26 -0.96
N SER A 260 -7.54 -9.47 -1.71
CA SER A 260 -8.64 -8.65 -1.19
C SER A 260 -9.83 -9.43 -0.61
N GLU A 261 -9.95 -10.72 -0.90
CA GLU A 261 -11.00 -11.59 -0.34
C GLU A 261 -10.58 -12.20 1.00
N VAL A 262 -9.26 -12.29 1.25
CA VAL A 262 -8.68 -12.78 2.51
C VAL A 262 -8.54 -11.64 3.52
N ILE A 263 -8.00 -10.51 3.07
CA ILE A 263 -7.98 -9.24 3.82
C ILE A 263 -8.52 -8.16 2.90
N SER A 264 -9.65 -7.55 3.26
CA SER A 264 -10.31 -6.58 2.39
C SER A 264 -9.47 -5.32 2.17
N GLY A 265 -8.82 -4.82 3.21
CA GLY A 265 -8.10 -3.56 3.15
C GLY A 265 -7.33 -3.24 4.41
N ILE A 266 -6.94 -1.99 4.55
CA ILE A 266 -6.25 -1.44 5.73
C ILE A 266 -6.98 -0.18 6.16
N SER A 267 -7.48 -0.17 7.40
CA SER A 267 -7.91 1.05 8.07
C SER A 267 -6.67 1.81 8.56
N VAL A 268 -6.57 3.08 8.21
CA VAL A 268 -5.42 3.93 8.52
C VAL A 268 -5.88 5.07 9.41
N THR A 269 -5.17 5.29 10.52
CA THR A 269 -5.37 6.46 11.37
C THR A 269 -4.06 7.21 11.55
N GLN A 270 -4.06 8.52 11.27
CA GLN A 270 -2.93 9.41 11.55
C GLN A 270 -3.17 10.16 12.84
N TYR A 271 -2.19 10.13 13.72
CA TYR A 271 -2.10 10.95 14.92
C TYR A 271 -0.96 11.96 14.76
N GLN A 272 -1.30 13.24 14.80
CA GLN A 272 -0.34 14.33 14.71
C GLN A 272 0.03 14.86 16.09
N SER A 273 1.31 15.16 16.28
CA SER A 273 1.82 15.83 17.48
C SER A 273 1.24 17.24 17.61
N LEU A 274 0.67 17.56 18.77
CA LEU A 274 0.26 18.91 19.18
C LEU A 274 1.11 19.40 20.37
N GLY A 275 2.36 18.94 20.46
CA GLY A 275 3.24 19.14 21.62
C GLY A 275 3.10 17.99 22.61
N ASN A 276 2.45 18.24 23.76
CA ASN A 276 2.34 17.25 24.84
C ASN A 276 1.31 16.15 24.58
N ALA A 277 0.41 16.33 23.61
CA ALA A 277 -0.60 15.37 23.23
C ALA A 277 -0.53 15.10 21.73
N LYS A 278 -1.17 14.00 21.30
CA LYS A 278 -1.41 13.72 19.87
C LYS A 278 -2.90 13.70 19.60
N ALA A 279 -3.31 14.17 18.43
CA ALA A 279 -4.71 14.16 18.01
C ALA A 279 -4.85 13.45 16.67
N VAL A 280 -6.01 12.81 16.47
CA VAL A 280 -6.37 12.24 15.17
C VAL A 280 -6.46 13.36 14.13
N SER A 281 -5.62 13.31 13.10
CA SER A 281 -5.63 14.27 12.00
C SER A 281 -6.33 13.73 10.75
N SER A 282 -6.30 12.41 10.53
CA SER A 282 -7.01 11.77 9.42
C SER A 282 -7.34 10.30 9.71
N ILE A 283 -8.44 9.84 9.12
CA ILE A 283 -8.85 8.44 9.07
C ILE A 283 -9.13 8.12 7.61
N ALA A 284 -8.63 6.98 7.13
CA ALA A 284 -8.83 6.55 5.75
C ALA A 284 -8.86 5.03 5.65
N THR A 285 -9.38 4.52 4.54
CA THR A 285 -9.38 3.09 4.23
C THR A 285 -8.72 2.87 2.88
N LEU A 286 -7.75 1.95 2.84
CA LEU A 286 -7.10 1.49 1.62
C LEU A 286 -7.64 0.11 1.27
N ALA A 287 -7.98 -0.10 0.01
CA ALA A 287 -8.28 -1.41 -0.53
C ALA A 287 -6.98 -2.21 -0.70
N LEU A 288 -7.01 -3.49 -0.28
CA LEU A 288 -5.94 -4.40 -0.63
C LEU A 288 -6.05 -4.77 -2.13
N PRO A 289 -4.92 -4.90 -2.86
CA PRO A 289 -4.91 -5.34 -4.25
C PRO A 289 -5.74 -6.61 -4.48
N GLY A 290 -6.86 -6.46 -5.19
CA GLY A 290 -7.73 -7.53 -5.65
C GLY A 290 -7.63 -7.78 -7.16
N TRP A 291 -6.47 -7.47 -7.74
CA TRP A 291 -6.30 -7.30 -9.18
C TRP A 291 -6.40 -8.59 -9.98
N LEU A 292 -5.94 -9.71 -9.41
CA LEU A 292 -5.95 -11.03 -10.05
C LEU A 292 -6.47 -12.05 -9.04
N ALA A 293 -7.28 -12.99 -9.51
CA ALA A 293 -7.54 -14.22 -8.77
C ALA A 293 -6.33 -15.16 -8.94
N ILE A 294 -5.96 -15.87 -7.88
CA ILE A 294 -4.81 -16.77 -7.90
C ILE A 294 -5.30 -18.21 -8.01
N ASN A 295 -5.39 -18.72 -9.24
CA ASN A 295 -5.87 -20.08 -9.51
C ASN A 295 -4.73 -21.08 -9.71
N SER A 296 -3.51 -20.58 -9.86
CA SER A 296 -2.32 -21.38 -10.14
C SER A 296 -1.05 -20.72 -9.57
N ARG A 297 0.05 -21.48 -9.59
CA ARG A 297 1.37 -20.96 -9.24
C ARG A 297 1.82 -19.86 -10.21
N ASP A 298 1.46 -19.96 -11.48
CA ASP A 298 1.81 -18.95 -12.48
C ASP A 298 1.06 -17.64 -12.23
N ASP A 299 -0.21 -17.71 -11.81
CA ASP A 299 -0.96 -16.53 -11.38
C ASP A 299 -0.32 -15.87 -10.15
N ALA A 300 0.12 -16.68 -9.18
CA ALA A 300 0.80 -16.18 -7.99
C ALA A 300 2.11 -15.46 -8.36
N LEU A 301 2.92 -16.04 -9.24
CA LEU A 301 4.17 -15.43 -9.74
C LEU A 301 3.89 -14.16 -10.56
N ALA A 302 2.84 -14.17 -11.40
CA ALA A 302 2.42 -13.00 -12.15
C ALA A 302 1.98 -11.86 -11.22
N PHE A 303 1.19 -12.16 -10.19
CA PHE A 303 0.78 -11.17 -9.20
C PHE A 303 2.01 -10.61 -8.45
N LEU A 304 2.92 -11.48 -7.99
CA LEU A 304 4.15 -11.05 -7.31
C LEU A 304 5.01 -10.14 -8.19
N SER A 305 5.15 -10.43 -9.49
CA SER A 305 5.85 -9.56 -10.45
C SER A 305 5.22 -8.17 -10.53
N ILE A 306 3.88 -8.08 -10.56
CA ILE A 306 3.16 -6.81 -10.57
C ILE A 306 3.39 -6.06 -9.26
N LEU A 307 3.25 -6.72 -8.10
CA LEU A 307 3.47 -6.11 -6.79
C LEU A 307 4.90 -5.59 -6.65
N GLU A 308 5.90 -6.35 -7.10
CA GLU A 308 7.29 -5.94 -7.05
C GLU A 308 7.55 -4.70 -7.92
N GLU A 309 7.02 -4.68 -9.14
CA GLU A 309 7.14 -3.52 -10.03
C GLU A 309 6.53 -2.25 -9.41
N HIS A 310 5.31 -2.37 -8.88
CA HIS A 310 4.63 -1.28 -8.18
C HIS A 310 5.40 -0.81 -6.94
N GLN A 311 5.93 -1.74 -6.13
CA GLN A 311 6.79 -1.40 -4.99
C GLN A 311 8.06 -0.67 -5.43
N ARG A 312 8.72 -1.08 -6.51
CA ARG A 312 9.90 -0.40 -7.06
C ARG A 312 9.58 1.02 -7.54
N VAL A 313 8.44 1.21 -8.20
CA VAL A 313 7.95 2.54 -8.62
C VAL A 313 7.72 3.43 -7.39
N VAL A 314 6.94 2.97 -6.41
CA VAL A 314 6.64 3.76 -5.21
C VAL A 314 7.91 4.04 -4.40
N ARG A 315 8.83 3.08 -4.28
CA ARG A 315 10.13 3.30 -3.59
C ARG A 315 10.99 4.36 -4.26
N SER A 316 10.94 4.45 -5.59
CA SER A 316 11.73 5.43 -6.37
C SER A 316 11.26 6.88 -6.24
N LEU A 317 10.04 7.09 -5.74
CA LEU A 317 9.49 8.43 -5.52
C LEU A 317 10.04 9.05 -4.23
N GLU A 318 10.37 10.34 -4.29
CA GLU A 318 10.94 11.09 -3.18
C GLU A 318 9.86 11.83 -2.38
N ASP A 319 9.89 11.67 -1.05
CA ASP A 319 8.85 12.19 -0.13
C ASP A 319 9.07 13.65 0.29
N ASN A 320 10.07 14.32 -0.29
CA ASN A 320 10.47 15.69 -0.01
C ASN A 320 10.40 16.61 -1.25
N HIS A 321 9.97 16.09 -2.40
CA HIS A 321 9.76 16.87 -3.63
C HIS A 321 8.28 16.95 -3.97
N SER A 322 7.75 18.17 -4.12
CA SER A 322 6.31 18.44 -4.28
C SER A 322 5.66 17.65 -5.42
N ASP A 323 6.31 17.57 -6.58
CA ASP A 323 5.80 16.85 -7.75
C ASP A 323 5.67 15.34 -7.48
N GLU A 324 6.66 14.75 -6.80
CA GLU A 324 6.70 13.32 -6.48
C GLU A 324 5.77 12.96 -5.32
N ILE A 325 5.61 13.87 -4.35
CA ILE A 325 4.55 13.78 -3.33
C ILE A 325 3.17 13.74 -4.00
N GLY A 326 2.95 14.57 -5.03
CA GLY A 326 1.72 14.54 -5.83
C GLY A 326 1.46 13.16 -6.46
N LEU A 327 2.49 12.54 -7.03
CA LEU A 327 2.40 11.17 -7.58
C LEU A 327 2.15 10.12 -6.50
N LEU A 328 2.75 10.26 -5.32
CA LEU A 328 2.49 9.37 -4.18
C LEU A 328 1.04 9.47 -3.69
N ILE A 329 0.48 10.68 -3.63
CA ILE A 329 -0.93 10.89 -3.28
C ILE A 329 -1.84 10.24 -4.33
N GLN A 330 -1.53 10.39 -5.61
CA GLN A 330 -2.29 9.73 -6.69
C GLN A 330 -2.18 8.21 -6.64
N TYR A 331 -1.00 7.67 -6.35
CA TYR A 331 -0.81 6.23 -6.17
C TYR A 331 -1.63 5.72 -4.97
N ARG A 332 -1.61 6.45 -3.86
CA ARG A 332 -2.45 6.13 -2.71
C ARG A 332 -3.94 6.16 -3.06
N ARG A 333 -4.40 7.14 -3.83
CA ARG A 333 -5.79 7.21 -4.34
C ARG A 333 -6.16 6.02 -5.21
N PHE A 334 -5.23 5.52 -6.03
CA PHE A 334 -5.41 4.26 -6.76
C PHE A 334 -5.72 3.09 -5.81
N LEU A 335 -5.04 3.03 -4.66
CA LEU A 335 -5.29 2.02 -3.62
C LEU A 335 -6.50 2.32 -2.72
N GLU A 336 -7.11 3.51 -2.78
CA GLU A 336 -8.38 3.78 -2.08
C GLU A 336 -9.60 3.24 -2.84
N LEU A 337 -9.43 2.96 -4.14
CA LEU A 337 -10.49 2.54 -5.05
C LEU A 337 -10.42 1.04 -5.36
N ARG A 338 -11.51 0.50 -5.92
CA ARG A 338 -11.60 -0.87 -6.46
C ARG A 338 -12.13 -0.88 -7.89
N GLY A 339 -11.92 -2.00 -8.58
CA GLY A 339 -12.45 -2.24 -9.92
C GLY A 339 -12.00 -1.19 -10.94
N GLU A 340 -12.89 -0.85 -11.88
CA GLU A 340 -12.58 0.05 -12.99
C GLU A 340 -12.15 1.46 -12.52
N GLY A 341 -12.72 1.97 -11.42
CA GLY A 341 -12.31 3.26 -10.84
C GLY A 341 -10.85 3.28 -10.39
N SER A 342 -10.35 2.16 -9.85
CA SER A 342 -8.94 1.97 -9.49
C SER A 342 -8.08 1.98 -10.76
N ILE A 343 -8.47 1.26 -11.81
CA ILE A 343 -7.71 1.23 -13.08
C ILE A 343 -7.63 2.61 -13.73
N ARG A 344 -8.70 3.40 -13.73
CA ARG A 344 -8.67 4.78 -14.23
C ARG A 344 -7.70 5.67 -13.42
N ALA A 345 -7.67 5.52 -12.10
CA ALA A 345 -6.71 6.23 -11.25
C ALA A 345 -5.26 5.80 -11.53
N LEU A 346 -5.02 4.52 -11.79
CA LEU A 346 -3.70 4.02 -12.21
C LEU A 346 -3.27 4.59 -13.57
N ILE A 347 -4.19 4.66 -14.54
CA ILE A 347 -3.92 5.24 -15.86
C ILE A 347 -3.51 6.71 -15.74
N ASP A 348 -4.25 7.54 -15.00
CA ASP A 348 -3.90 8.97 -14.81
C ASP A 348 -2.55 9.12 -14.09
N LEU A 349 -2.29 8.30 -13.06
CA LEU A 349 -0.99 8.27 -12.40
C LEU A 349 0.12 7.94 -13.40
N MET A 350 -0.01 6.86 -14.18
CA MET A 350 1.02 6.41 -15.11
C MET A 350 1.26 7.43 -16.23
N ALA A 351 0.20 8.07 -16.74
CA ALA A 351 0.29 9.15 -17.70
C ALA A 351 1.09 10.36 -17.18
N ARG A 352 1.06 10.61 -15.85
CA ARG A 352 1.89 11.64 -15.20
C ARG A 352 3.30 11.15 -14.89
N TYR A 353 3.43 9.91 -14.45
CA TYR A 353 4.69 9.28 -14.10
C TYR A 353 5.67 9.22 -15.29
N GLY A 354 5.17 9.02 -16.51
CA GLY A 354 6.01 9.02 -17.72
C GLY A 354 6.84 10.30 -17.89
N ALA A 355 6.31 11.46 -17.53
CA ALA A 355 7.05 12.72 -17.58
C ALA A 355 8.16 12.79 -16.50
N LEU A 356 7.90 12.26 -15.30
CA LEU A 356 8.91 12.12 -14.24
C LEU A 356 10.05 11.22 -14.71
N VAL A 357 9.73 10.10 -15.35
CA VAL A 357 10.72 9.14 -15.86
C VAL A 357 11.70 9.78 -16.84
N LEU A 358 11.19 10.61 -17.76
CA LEU A 358 12.04 11.35 -18.71
C LEU A 358 12.98 12.32 -17.98
N ARG A 359 12.40 13.15 -17.10
CA ARG A 359 13.13 14.15 -16.32
C ARG A 359 14.20 13.51 -15.42
N ALA A 360 13.86 12.44 -14.71
CA ALA A 360 14.78 11.75 -13.82
C ALA A 360 15.98 11.19 -14.61
N ARG A 361 15.74 10.58 -15.77
CA ARG A 361 16.82 10.06 -16.62
C ARG A 361 17.72 11.16 -17.17
N GLU A 362 17.16 12.31 -17.53
CA GLU A 362 17.94 13.47 -17.95
C GLU A 362 18.89 13.95 -16.84
N GLN A 363 18.43 13.90 -15.59
CA GLN A 363 19.22 14.22 -14.41
C GLN A 363 20.17 13.09 -13.98
N GLY A 364 20.27 11.99 -14.74
CA GLY A 364 21.07 10.82 -14.38
C GLY A 364 20.50 9.97 -13.23
N ARG A 365 19.28 10.29 -12.76
CA ARG A 365 18.60 9.56 -11.69
C ARG A 365 17.84 8.36 -12.26
N ARG A 366 18.10 7.18 -11.69
CA ARG A 366 17.41 5.94 -12.07
C ARG A 366 16.11 5.80 -11.28
N VAL A 367 14.99 5.93 -11.98
CA VAL A 367 13.66 5.59 -11.46
C VAL A 367 13.15 4.32 -12.13
N ALA A 368 12.30 3.57 -11.42
CA ALA A 368 11.69 2.36 -11.98
C ALA A 368 10.70 2.74 -13.09
N GLN A 369 10.32 1.76 -13.92
CA GLN A 369 9.29 1.94 -14.95
C GLN A 369 8.32 0.78 -14.90
N PHE A 370 7.05 1.09 -15.08
CA PHE A 370 6.02 0.10 -15.35
C PHE A 370 6.32 -0.64 -16.66
N SER A 371 5.92 -1.91 -16.74
CA SER A 371 6.03 -2.70 -17.96
C SER A 371 4.70 -2.79 -18.69
N THR A 372 4.76 -2.88 -20.03
CA THR A 372 3.57 -3.09 -20.86
C THR A 372 2.86 -4.41 -20.50
N GLN A 373 3.63 -5.45 -20.19
CA GLN A 373 3.12 -6.76 -19.80
C GLN A 373 2.29 -6.72 -18.51
N ASN A 374 2.83 -6.17 -17.43
CA ASN A 374 2.12 -6.10 -16.14
C ASN A 374 0.91 -5.16 -16.22
N PHE A 375 1.08 -4.02 -16.88
CA PHE A 375 0.00 -3.08 -17.08
C PHE A 375 -1.15 -3.69 -17.92
N GLY A 376 -0.83 -4.38 -19.01
CA GLY A 376 -1.81 -5.09 -19.84
C GLY A 376 -2.58 -6.14 -19.04
N ARG A 377 -1.88 -6.97 -18.25
CA ARG A 377 -2.51 -7.95 -17.34
C ARG A 377 -3.49 -7.31 -16.36
N LEU A 378 -3.11 -6.19 -15.75
CA LEU A 378 -3.99 -5.46 -14.83
C LEU A 378 -5.26 -4.95 -15.53
N LEU A 379 -5.14 -4.36 -16.72
CA LEU A 379 -6.27 -3.82 -17.47
C LEU A 379 -7.24 -4.91 -17.90
N MET A 380 -6.73 -5.97 -18.54
CA MET A 380 -7.57 -7.06 -19.06
C MET A 380 -8.41 -7.73 -17.97
N GLN A 381 -7.90 -7.79 -16.74
CA GLN A 381 -8.54 -8.48 -15.62
C GLN A 381 -9.50 -7.59 -14.82
N ASN A 382 -9.39 -6.26 -14.94
CA ASN A 382 -10.14 -5.32 -14.08
C ASN A 382 -10.98 -4.30 -14.87
N ALA A 383 -10.78 -4.20 -16.18
CA ALA A 383 -11.47 -3.25 -17.05
C ALA A 383 -11.59 -3.80 -18.48
N GLN A 384 -12.46 -4.80 -18.67
CA GLN A 384 -12.60 -5.51 -19.96
C GLN A 384 -12.84 -4.56 -21.15
N ARG A 385 -13.62 -3.49 -20.96
CA ARG A 385 -13.88 -2.44 -21.98
C ARG A 385 -12.64 -1.67 -22.41
N LEU A 386 -11.59 -1.64 -21.58
CA LEU A 386 -10.30 -1.03 -21.92
C LEU A 386 -9.32 -2.05 -22.50
N GLY A 387 -9.66 -3.34 -22.48
CA GLY A 387 -8.88 -4.39 -23.14
C GLY A 387 -8.87 -4.22 -24.66
N ASP A 388 -10.00 -3.82 -25.25
CA ASP A 388 -10.14 -3.59 -26.69
C ASP A 388 -9.16 -2.50 -27.18
N VAL A 389 -8.99 -1.45 -26.38
CA VAL A 389 -7.99 -0.38 -26.63
C VAL A 389 -6.58 -0.95 -26.69
N LEU A 390 -6.21 -1.87 -25.80
CA LEU A 390 -4.86 -2.43 -25.76
C LEU A 390 -4.58 -3.40 -26.91
N ASN A 391 -5.61 -4.04 -27.44
CA ASN A 391 -5.50 -4.99 -28.54
C ASN A 391 -5.57 -4.32 -29.92
N ASP A 392 -5.94 -3.04 -29.98
CA ASP A 392 -5.99 -2.27 -31.22
C ASP A 392 -4.58 -2.04 -31.79
N THR A 393 -4.39 -2.39 -33.06
CA THR A 393 -3.10 -2.26 -33.76
C THR A 393 -2.68 -0.80 -33.90
N GLY A 394 -3.64 0.11 -34.11
CA GLY A 394 -3.42 1.55 -34.17
C GLY A 394 -2.87 2.12 -32.86
N PHE A 395 -3.53 1.78 -31.75
CA PHE A 395 -3.11 2.16 -30.41
C PHE A 395 -1.70 1.65 -30.11
N GLN A 396 -1.42 0.37 -30.38
CA GLN A 396 -0.10 -0.22 -30.14
C GLN A 396 1.00 0.47 -30.97
N ALA A 397 0.75 0.72 -32.27
CA ALA A 397 1.69 1.39 -33.16
C ALA A 397 2.00 2.81 -32.70
N VAL A 398 0.98 3.60 -32.37
CA VAL A 398 1.17 4.99 -31.89
C VAL A 398 1.84 5.00 -30.51
N ALA A 399 1.48 4.10 -29.60
CA ALA A 399 2.14 4.02 -28.30
C ALA A 399 3.61 3.57 -28.41
N ALA A 400 3.94 2.69 -29.35
CA ALA A 400 5.32 2.33 -29.67
C ALA A 400 6.11 3.53 -30.24
N ALA A 401 5.49 4.31 -31.12
CA ALA A 401 6.09 5.54 -31.64
C ALA A 401 6.34 6.58 -30.52
N ILE A 402 5.36 6.79 -29.62
CA ILE A 402 5.51 7.65 -28.43
C ILE A 402 6.70 7.19 -27.59
N ARG A 403 6.77 5.89 -27.26
CA ARG A 403 7.85 5.29 -26.47
C ARG A 403 9.21 5.51 -27.11
N SER A 404 9.29 5.24 -28.41
CA SER A 404 10.48 5.44 -29.24
C SER A 404 10.98 6.87 -29.17
N ALA A 405 10.09 7.85 -29.34
CA ALA A 405 10.40 9.29 -29.33
C ALA A 405 10.60 9.90 -27.94
N THR A 406 10.39 9.14 -26.87
CA THR A 406 10.48 9.63 -25.48
C THR A 406 11.44 8.78 -24.65
N VAL A 407 10.92 7.81 -23.91
CA VAL A 407 11.68 7.07 -22.89
C VAL A 407 12.77 6.22 -23.51
N SER A 408 12.56 5.65 -24.71
CA SER A 408 13.58 4.86 -25.41
C SER A 408 14.70 5.75 -25.94
N ALA A 409 14.38 6.88 -26.59
CA ALA A 409 15.38 7.87 -27.02
C ALA A 409 16.22 8.37 -25.84
N GLN A 410 15.58 8.66 -24.70
CA GLN A 410 16.27 9.08 -23.48
C GLN A 410 17.18 7.97 -22.91
N ALA A 411 16.75 6.70 -23.00
CA ALA A 411 17.59 5.58 -22.59
C ALA A 411 18.84 5.44 -23.48
N GLN A 412 18.66 5.56 -24.80
CA GLN A 412 19.77 5.50 -25.76
C GLN A 412 20.77 6.63 -25.52
N LYS A 413 20.29 7.86 -25.27
CA LYS A 413 21.12 9.01 -24.87
C LYS A 413 21.92 8.72 -23.61
N ALA A 414 21.25 8.20 -22.57
CA ALA A 414 21.91 7.87 -21.30
C ALA A 414 22.94 6.71 -21.43
N MET A 415 22.83 5.88 -22.47
CA MET A 415 23.79 4.82 -22.81
C MET A 415 24.90 5.30 -23.76
N ASN A 416 24.99 6.60 -24.06
CA ASN A 416 25.94 7.18 -25.01
C ASN A 416 25.90 6.53 -26.40
N ARG A 417 24.72 6.07 -26.85
CA ARG A 417 24.55 5.58 -28.23
C ARG A 417 24.69 6.77 -29.18
N PRO A 418 25.56 6.75 -30.20
CA PRO A 418 25.84 7.94 -31.02
C PRO A 418 24.64 8.41 -31.85
N ASP A 419 23.70 7.51 -32.16
CA ASP A 419 22.59 7.76 -33.07
C ASP A 419 21.22 7.83 -32.38
N TYR A 420 21.13 8.23 -31.11
CA TYR A 420 19.83 8.44 -30.49
C TYR A 420 19.04 9.55 -31.22
N ARG A 421 17.71 9.44 -31.23
CA ARG A 421 16.81 10.37 -31.94
C ARG A 421 16.45 11.60 -31.11
N GLU A 422 15.76 12.57 -31.71
CA GLU A 422 15.20 13.71 -30.98
C GLU A 422 14.27 13.22 -29.84
N ILE A 423 14.53 13.68 -28.61
CA ILE A 423 13.72 13.34 -27.44
C ILE A 423 12.61 14.38 -27.29
N ARG A 424 11.36 13.95 -27.35
CA ARG A 424 10.18 14.83 -27.29
C ARG A 424 9.66 14.95 -25.85
N TYR A 425 10.31 15.79 -25.03
CA TYR A 425 9.96 15.95 -23.61
C TYR A 425 8.52 16.43 -23.36
N ASP A 426 7.98 17.27 -24.25
CA ASP A 426 6.64 17.85 -24.09
C ASP A 426 5.50 16.97 -24.61
N LEU A 427 5.80 15.86 -25.28
CA LEU A 427 4.79 15.01 -25.92
C LEU A 427 3.76 14.45 -24.93
N LEU A 428 4.21 13.83 -23.84
CA LEU A 428 3.30 13.25 -22.84
C LEU A 428 2.47 14.33 -22.13
N PRO A 429 3.04 15.44 -21.63
CA PRO A 429 2.25 16.56 -21.11
C PRO A 429 1.23 17.12 -22.11
N GLU A 430 1.62 17.27 -23.38
CA GLU A 430 0.76 17.82 -24.42
C GLU A 430 -0.42 16.89 -24.73
N LEU A 431 -0.18 15.61 -24.99
CA LEU A 431 -1.23 14.63 -25.26
C LEU A 431 -2.22 14.55 -24.09
N ARG A 432 -1.73 14.56 -22.85
CA ARG A 432 -2.59 14.59 -21.66
C ARG A 432 -3.43 15.87 -21.62
N ARG A 433 -2.83 17.04 -21.81
CA ARG A 433 -3.56 18.31 -21.86
C ARG A 433 -4.66 18.28 -22.93
N LYS A 434 -4.32 17.86 -24.16
CA LYS A 434 -5.24 17.81 -25.29
C LYS A 434 -6.38 16.81 -25.06
N SER A 435 -6.09 15.68 -24.42
CA SER A 435 -7.09 14.68 -24.04
C SER A 435 -8.11 15.16 -23.00
N SER A 436 -7.76 16.18 -22.20
CA SER A 436 -8.64 16.78 -21.19
C SER A 436 -9.54 17.89 -21.74
N LEU A 437 -9.30 18.35 -22.97
CA LEU A 437 -10.15 19.36 -23.61
C LEU A 437 -11.47 18.72 -24.09
N PRO A 438 -12.56 19.49 -24.19
CA PRO A 438 -13.83 18.97 -24.68
C PRO A 438 -13.73 18.39 -26.10
N GLY A 439 -14.25 17.17 -26.28
CA GLY A 439 -14.33 16.48 -27.55
C GLY A 439 -13.04 15.76 -27.98
N ASN A 440 -13.13 15.08 -29.12
CA ASN A 440 -12.03 14.29 -29.70
C ASN A 440 -11.02 15.09 -30.55
N PRO A 441 -11.42 16.14 -31.32
CA PRO A 441 -10.51 16.80 -32.27
C PRO A 441 -9.17 17.29 -31.69
N PRO A 442 -9.09 17.88 -30.48
CA PRO A 442 -7.82 18.36 -29.94
C PRO A 442 -6.76 17.26 -29.76
N LEU A 443 -7.18 16.06 -29.35
CA LEU A 443 -6.28 14.91 -29.20
C LEU A 443 -5.88 14.35 -30.56
N VAL A 444 -6.85 14.15 -31.47
CA VAL A 444 -6.60 13.62 -32.81
C VAL A 444 -5.61 14.51 -33.58
N GLN A 445 -5.78 15.83 -33.50
CA GLN A 445 -4.86 16.79 -34.10
C GLN A 445 -3.43 16.65 -33.54
N ALA A 446 -3.28 16.60 -32.21
CA ALA A 446 -1.97 16.47 -31.58
C ALA A 446 -1.27 15.15 -31.95
N ILE A 447 -2.01 14.05 -32.04
CA ILE A 447 -1.49 12.76 -32.48
C ILE A 447 -1.07 12.80 -33.95
N SER A 448 -1.90 13.38 -34.82
CA SER A 448 -1.59 13.53 -36.26
C SER A 448 -0.32 14.35 -36.49
N GLU A 449 -0.20 15.50 -35.82
CA GLU A 449 1.01 16.35 -35.87
C GLU A 449 2.25 15.60 -35.36
N PHE A 450 2.10 14.81 -34.29
CA PHE A 450 3.17 13.97 -33.78
C PHE A 450 3.59 12.89 -34.80
N ILE A 451 2.64 12.15 -35.37
CA ILE A 451 2.92 11.08 -36.35
C ILE A 451 3.64 11.65 -37.58
N SER A 452 3.19 12.80 -38.08
CA SER A 452 3.81 13.48 -39.23
C SER A 452 5.29 13.83 -38.95
N LYS A 453 5.57 14.43 -37.79
CA LYS A 453 6.95 14.72 -37.35
C LYS A 453 7.77 13.45 -37.12
N TYR A 454 7.17 12.42 -36.53
CA TYR A 454 7.82 11.15 -36.24
C TYR A 454 8.22 10.40 -37.52
N ASN A 455 7.29 10.26 -38.46
CA ASN A 455 7.51 9.56 -39.73
C ASN A 455 8.49 10.31 -40.64
N SER A 456 8.45 11.65 -40.67
CA SER A 456 9.41 12.46 -41.43
C SER A 456 10.82 12.37 -40.86
N GLU A 457 10.98 12.38 -39.53
CA GLU A 457 12.27 12.12 -38.89
C GLU A 457 12.79 10.71 -39.20
N ASN A 458 11.92 9.69 -39.15
CA ASN A 458 12.30 8.32 -39.51
C ASN A 458 12.77 8.23 -40.98
N ALA A 459 12.08 8.89 -41.92
CA ALA A 459 12.49 8.93 -43.33
C ALA A 459 13.87 9.57 -43.49
N ARG A 460 14.09 10.75 -42.88
CA ARG A 460 15.40 11.42 -42.88
C ARG A 460 16.50 10.57 -42.27
N ARG A 461 16.21 9.79 -41.24
CA ARG A 461 17.20 8.87 -40.64
C ARG A 461 17.59 7.75 -41.60
N ARG A 462 16.63 7.18 -42.34
CA ARG A 462 16.91 6.18 -43.38
C ARG A 462 17.76 6.77 -44.52
N GLU A 463 17.46 8.00 -44.95
CA GLU A 463 18.29 8.72 -45.93
C GLU A 463 19.74 8.93 -45.45
N LEU A 464 19.94 9.08 -44.14
CA LEU A 464 21.25 9.20 -43.51
C LEU A 464 21.89 7.84 -43.15
N ASN A 465 21.34 6.72 -43.61
CA ASN A 465 21.76 5.34 -43.25
C ASN A 465 21.83 5.08 -41.73
N LYS A 466 20.96 5.75 -40.96
CA LYS A 466 20.82 5.53 -39.51
C LYS A 466 19.65 4.61 -39.22
N SER A 467 19.76 3.83 -38.15
CA SER A 467 18.65 3.01 -37.65
C SER A 467 17.41 3.88 -37.39
N ALA A 468 16.29 3.51 -38.01
CA ALA A 468 15.02 4.20 -37.90
C ALA A 468 13.93 3.19 -37.48
N PRO A 469 13.12 3.50 -36.46
CA PRO A 469 11.98 2.68 -36.08
C PRO A 469 10.95 2.54 -37.22
N ARG A 470 10.00 1.62 -37.05
CA ARG A 470 8.85 1.49 -37.96
C ARG A 470 8.01 2.78 -37.97
N ASN A 471 7.49 3.15 -39.14
CA ASN A 471 6.54 4.25 -39.26
C ASN A 471 5.16 3.83 -38.73
N VAL A 472 4.35 4.82 -38.33
CA VAL A 472 2.91 4.60 -38.12
C VAL A 472 2.21 4.75 -39.47
N THR A 473 1.41 3.75 -39.84
CA THR A 473 0.67 3.72 -41.12
C THR A 473 -0.63 4.53 -41.05
N THR A 474 -1.21 4.81 -42.22
CA THR A 474 -2.51 5.50 -42.30
C THR A 474 -3.62 4.65 -41.68
N GLU A 475 -3.58 3.33 -41.93
CA GLU A 475 -4.54 2.36 -41.43
C GLU A 475 -4.52 2.28 -39.90
N GLU A 476 -3.32 2.26 -39.31
CA GLU A 476 -3.13 2.30 -37.86
C GLU A 476 -3.63 3.61 -37.24
N PHE A 477 -3.35 4.74 -37.90
CA PHE A 477 -3.88 6.02 -37.43
C PHE A 477 -5.42 6.06 -37.51
N SER A 478 -6.01 5.57 -38.60
CA SER A 478 -7.46 5.46 -38.75
C SER A 478 -8.08 4.55 -37.68
N SER A 479 -7.46 3.41 -37.38
CA SER A 479 -7.92 2.50 -36.31
C SER A 479 -7.95 3.20 -34.96
N LEU A 480 -6.88 3.95 -34.63
CA LEU A 480 -6.82 4.74 -33.40
C LEU A 480 -7.89 5.84 -33.34
N VAL A 481 -8.19 6.50 -34.46
CA VAL A 481 -9.26 7.52 -34.51
C VAL A 481 -10.62 6.88 -34.22
N THR A 482 -10.93 5.74 -34.82
CA THR A 482 -12.16 4.99 -34.51
C THR A 482 -12.24 4.60 -33.03
N LEU A 483 -11.11 4.21 -32.44
CA LEU A 483 -11.02 3.92 -31.02
C LEU A 483 -11.30 5.16 -30.15
N ILE A 484 -10.75 6.33 -30.52
CA ILE A 484 -11.01 7.61 -29.85
C ILE A 484 -12.48 8.02 -29.98
N ASP A 485 -13.11 7.77 -31.12
CA ASP A 485 -14.54 8.03 -31.31
C ASP A 485 -15.41 7.13 -30.42
N THR A 486 -14.99 5.89 -30.22
CA THR A 486 -15.71 4.91 -29.39
C THR A 486 -15.53 5.15 -27.89
N HIS A 487 -14.30 5.41 -27.44
CA HIS A 487 -13.95 5.48 -26.01
C HIS A 487 -13.70 6.90 -25.48
N HIS A 488 -13.77 7.90 -26.36
CA HIS A 488 -13.47 9.30 -26.13
C HIS A 488 -11.99 9.60 -25.82
N ALA A 489 -11.57 10.81 -26.20
CA ALA A 489 -10.21 11.31 -25.97
C ALA A 489 -9.78 11.25 -24.50
N ALA A 490 -10.70 11.53 -23.56
CA ALA A 490 -10.43 11.52 -22.12
C ALA A 490 -10.03 10.13 -21.57
N THR A 491 -10.34 9.05 -22.30
CA THR A 491 -9.93 7.68 -21.94
C THR A 491 -8.67 7.29 -22.70
N VAL A 492 -8.69 7.41 -24.03
CA VAL A 492 -7.60 6.91 -24.90
C VAL A 492 -6.32 7.71 -24.74
N GLY A 493 -6.40 9.03 -24.56
CA GLY A 493 -5.22 9.91 -24.43
C GLY A 493 -4.35 9.57 -23.21
N PRO A 494 -4.92 9.49 -21.99
CA PRO A 494 -4.17 9.03 -20.82
C PRO A 494 -3.64 7.60 -20.96
N MET A 495 -4.40 6.69 -21.59
CA MET A 495 -3.94 5.33 -21.88
C MET A 495 -2.72 5.31 -22.82
N LEU A 496 -2.71 6.10 -23.89
CA LEU A 496 -1.57 6.25 -24.78
C LEU A 496 -0.34 6.76 -24.02
N CYS A 497 -0.52 7.74 -23.13
CA CYS A 497 0.58 8.28 -22.33
C CYS A 497 1.13 7.24 -21.32
N ALA A 498 0.23 6.53 -20.64
CA ALA A 498 0.58 5.47 -19.69
C ALA A 498 1.29 4.31 -20.40
N TYR A 499 0.67 3.75 -21.44
CA TYR A 499 1.22 2.62 -22.18
C TYR A 499 2.50 2.99 -22.94
N GLY A 500 2.55 4.16 -23.56
CA GLY A 500 3.70 4.67 -24.32
C GLY A 500 4.91 5.05 -23.46
N SER A 501 4.76 5.20 -22.15
CA SER A 501 5.88 5.45 -21.22
C SER A 501 6.39 4.20 -20.50
N CYS A 502 5.71 3.06 -20.64
CA CYS A 502 6.15 1.78 -20.09
C CYS A 502 7.42 1.26 -20.77
N ARG A 503 8.12 0.33 -20.13
CA ARG A 503 9.14 -0.51 -20.77
C ARG A 503 8.51 -1.74 -21.40
N VAL A 504 9.09 -2.21 -22.49
CA VAL A 504 8.77 -3.52 -23.08
C VAL A 504 9.69 -4.57 -22.46
N SER A 505 9.20 -5.79 -22.25
CA SER A 505 10.00 -6.92 -21.74
C SER A 505 11.04 -7.33 -22.78
N ARG A 506 12.27 -7.65 -22.36
CA ARG A 506 13.39 -7.98 -23.26
C ARG A 506 13.15 -9.22 -24.14
N ASP A 507 12.24 -10.10 -23.78
CA ASP A 507 11.97 -11.31 -24.57
C ASP A 507 11.32 -10.98 -25.94
N SER A 508 10.62 -9.85 -26.07
CA SER A 508 10.09 -9.39 -27.37
C SER A 508 11.12 -8.65 -28.24
N ASP A 509 12.31 -8.32 -27.71
CA ASP A 509 13.39 -7.72 -28.50
C ASP A 509 14.07 -8.77 -29.42
N SER A 510 13.67 -10.05 -29.33
CA SER A 510 14.22 -11.15 -30.13
C SER A 510 13.51 -11.38 -31.47
N GLU A 511 12.26 -10.95 -31.63
CA GLU A 511 11.51 -11.11 -32.90
C GLU A 511 11.73 -9.91 -33.84
N ASP A 512 11.85 -8.68 -33.33
CA ASP A 512 12.15 -7.50 -34.17
C ASP A 512 13.64 -7.39 -34.61
N ASN A 513 14.53 -8.22 -34.05
CA ASN A 513 15.93 -8.30 -34.49
C ASN A 513 16.17 -9.37 -35.56
N HIS A 514 15.19 -10.24 -35.86
CA HIS A 514 15.43 -11.39 -36.73
C HIS A 514 15.29 -11.10 -38.24
N ASP A 515 14.75 -9.94 -38.63
CA ASP A 515 14.65 -9.50 -40.03
C ASP A 515 15.83 -8.64 -40.51
N LEU A 516 16.89 -8.49 -39.71
CA LEU A 516 18.06 -7.65 -40.04
C LEU A 516 19.33 -8.42 -40.43
N ASN A 517 19.27 -9.75 -40.57
CA ASN A 517 20.46 -10.59 -40.86
C ASN A 517 20.31 -11.52 -42.08
N GLN A 518 19.41 -11.25 -43.02
CA GLN A 518 19.33 -11.99 -44.29
C GLN A 518 19.32 -11.08 -45.51
N THR A 519 20.41 -10.33 -45.71
CA THR A 519 20.88 -9.91 -47.04
C THR A 519 22.32 -9.46 -46.89
N GLU A 520 23.25 -10.41 -46.94
CA GLU A 520 24.66 -10.25 -47.36
C GLU A 520 25.38 -11.58 -47.14
N THR A 521 25.22 -12.48 -48.10
CA THR A 521 26.19 -13.54 -48.41
C THR A 521 26.19 -13.70 -49.92
N ASP A 522 27.03 -12.89 -50.57
CA ASP A 522 27.77 -13.26 -51.77
C ASP A 522 29.26 -13.30 -51.41
#